data_AF-A0A524KJ12-F1
#
_entry.id   AF-A0A524KJ12-F1
#
_cell.length_a   1.000
_cell.length_b   1.000
_cell.length_c   1.000
_cell.angle_alpha   90.00
_cell.angle_beta   90.00
_cell.angle_gamma   90.00
#
_symmetry.space_group_name_H-M   'P 1'
#
loop_
_entity.id
_entity.type
_entity.pdbx_description
1 polymer ?
#
loop_
_entity_poly.entity_id
_entity_poly.type
_entity_poly.pdbx_seq_one_letter_code
_entity_poly.pdbx_strand_id
1 'polypeptide(L)'
;MAADALCAGMRRIAIDRDDLSFYPEKGGWGEPTTYPRSGWIGTAEASSETEGVEGSMTGYHAHPIYAAALWHRLSGSPVALDLAGRMARYCLQSRFWGGLPDPDRARAREQGLGSHIAARLPDPASVAGAELGHWYSHFHARATVLRALLEYARAIGDQRIMEFVRRSYEFSLGQGIARLGWINCFPMASNAMEGCALGDLVALAIRLSDSGLGDYWDDVDAIARNQLVEGQLVDAVALQRVAEASAGCEPPAFRPGEASEDRVIERSLGIYAGLSTPAGILRPWSMLCCTGNGTQGLYYAWEAAVREDGDTAQVNLLIN
;
A
#
# COMPACT_ATOMS: atom_id res chain seq x y z
N MET A 1 3.27 -28.34 -0.64
CA MET A 1 1.95 -29.04 -0.56
C MET A 1 0.81 -28.13 -0.12
N ALA A 2 0.72 -27.63 1.12
CA ALA A 2 -0.42 -26.78 1.55
C ALA A 2 -0.46 -25.40 0.84
N ALA A 3 0.69 -24.72 0.73
CA ALA A 3 0.78 -23.44 0.02
C ALA A 3 0.53 -23.58 -1.49
N ASP A 4 0.96 -24.69 -2.12
CA ASP A 4 0.63 -24.96 -3.53
C ASP A 4 -0.87 -25.19 -3.73
N ALA A 5 -1.51 -25.90 -2.81
CA ALA A 5 -2.95 -26.11 -2.84
C ALA A 5 -3.72 -24.78 -2.68
N LEU A 6 -3.22 -23.86 -1.86
CA LEU A 6 -3.75 -22.51 -1.73
C LEU A 6 -3.56 -21.70 -3.02
N CYS A 7 -2.37 -21.71 -3.62
CA CYS A 7 -2.11 -21.06 -4.91
C CYS A 7 -3.01 -21.63 -6.02
N ALA A 8 -3.15 -22.96 -6.07
CA ALA A 8 -4.07 -23.62 -6.99
C ALA A 8 -5.53 -23.21 -6.73
N GLY A 9 -5.92 -23.03 -5.46
CA GLY A 9 -7.24 -22.50 -5.10
C GLY A 9 -7.47 -21.09 -5.61
N MET A 10 -6.51 -20.20 -5.39
CA MET A 10 -6.51 -18.83 -5.88
C MET A 10 -6.55 -18.76 -7.41
N ARG A 11 -5.83 -19.64 -8.11
CA ARG A 11 -5.91 -19.80 -9.58
C ARG A 11 -7.29 -20.25 -10.03
N ARG A 12 -7.86 -21.27 -9.40
CA ARG A 12 -9.18 -21.84 -9.78
C ARG A 12 -10.30 -20.81 -9.74
N ILE A 13 -10.21 -19.83 -8.84
CA ILE A 13 -11.22 -18.77 -8.73
C ILE A 13 -10.87 -17.53 -9.55
N ALA A 14 -9.70 -17.43 -10.18
CA ALA A 14 -9.38 -16.26 -10.99
C ALA A 14 -10.13 -16.30 -12.33
N ILE A 15 -10.48 -15.13 -12.87
CA ILE A 15 -10.96 -15.01 -14.24
C ILE A 15 -9.73 -14.91 -15.15
N ASP A 16 -9.65 -15.84 -16.11
CA ASP A 16 -8.58 -15.86 -17.10
C ASP A 16 -9.03 -15.14 -18.38
N ARG A 17 -8.16 -14.27 -18.90
CA ARG A 17 -8.26 -13.64 -20.21
C ARG A 17 -6.88 -13.70 -20.84
N ASP A 18 -6.75 -14.42 -21.94
CA ASP A 18 -5.46 -14.64 -22.61
C ASP A 18 -4.37 -15.10 -21.62
N ASP A 19 -3.32 -14.30 -21.45
CA ASP A 19 -2.19 -14.58 -20.58
C ASP A 19 -2.27 -13.93 -19.20
N LEU A 20 -3.36 -13.22 -18.87
CA LEU A 20 -3.56 -12.57 -17.57
C LEU A 20 -4.70 -13.22 -16.77
N SER A 21 -4.70 -12.94 -15.46
CA SER A 21 -5.73 -13.38 -14.53
C SER A 21 -6.08 -12.27 -13.55
N PHE A 22 -7.36 -12.16 -13.19
CA PHE A 22 -7.82 -11.17 -12.24
C PHE A 22 -9.00 -11.65 -11.40
N TYR A 23 -9.27 -10.92 -10.32
CA TYR A 23 -10.46 -11.01 -9.51
C TYR A 23 -11.38 -9.83 -9.84
N PRO A 24 -12.61 -10.08 -10.31
CA PRO A 24 -13.54 -9.02 -10.71
C PRO A 24 -13.98 -8.18 -9.51
N GLU A 25 -13.97 -6.85 -9.68
CA GLU A 25 -14.47 -5.87 -8.70
C GLU A 25 -15.93 -6.17 -8.32
N LYS A 26 -16.81 -6.12 -9.32
CA LYS A 26 -18.26 -6.41 -9.19
C LYS A 26 -18.58 -7.89 -9.24
N GLY A 27 -17.61 -8.75 -8.97
CA GLY A 27 -17.84 -10.19 -9.00
C GLY A 27 -18.41 -10.76 -7.72
N GLY A 28 -18.20 -10.06 -6.61
CA GLY A 28 -18.47 -10.58 -5.29
C GLY A 28 -19.81 -10.19 -4.69
N TRP A 29 -19.96 -10.53 -3.41
CA TRP A 29 -21.07 -10.12 -2.57
C TRP A 29 -20.53 -9.31 -1.39
N GLY A 30 -21.10 -8.13 -1.13
CA GLY A 30 -20.69 -7.23 -0.07
C GLY A 30 -19.49 -6.37 -0.46
N GLU A 31 -18.30 -6.99 -0.60
CA GLU A 31 -17.05 -6.28 -0.89
C GLU A 31 -16.45 -6.69 -2.25
N PRO A 32 -15.75 -5.78 -2.94
CA PRO A 32 -15.02 -6.06 -4.17
C PRO A 32 -14.07 -7.24 -4.06
N THR A 33 -13.97 -8.02 -5.15
CA THR A 33 -13.10 -9.21 -5.24
C THR A 33 -13.42 -10.34 -4.24
N THR A 34 -14.55 -10.27 -3.54
CA THR A 34 -14.98 -11.33 -2.60
C THR A 34 -15.60 -12.50 -3.35
N TYR A 35 -14.95 -13.67 -3.34
CA TYR A 35 -15.47 -14.86 -4.03
C TYR A 35 -16.68 -15.49 -3.32
N PRO A 36 -17.90 -15.46 -3.89
CA PRO A 36 -19.08 -16.05 -3.26
C PRO A 36 -19.07 -17.57 -3.36
N ARG A 37 -19.77 -18.26 -2.45
CA ARG A 37 -19.99 -19.72 -2.57
C ARG A 37 -20.72 -20.13 -3.84
N SER A 38 -21.52 -19.24 -4.43
CA SER A 38 -22.20 -19.43 -5.71
C SER A 38 -21.28 -19.25 -6.93
N GLY A 39 -20.01 -18.89 -6.73
CA GLY A 39 -19.13 -18.39 -7.78
C GLY A 39 -19.34 -16.90 -8.06
N TRP A 40 -18.55 -16.35 -8.98
CA TRP A 40 -18.63 -14.94 -9.36
C TRP A 40 -20.00 -14.56 -9.93
N ILE A 41 -20.57 -13.47 -9.45
CA ILE A 41 -21.82 -12.87 -9.93
C ILE A 41 -21.55 -12.05 -11.20
N GLY A 42 -20.41 -11.35 -11.24
CA GLY A 42 -19.92 -10.58 -12.38
C GLY A 42 -18.47 -10.94 -12.72
N THR A 43 -18.14 -10.92 -14.01
CA THR A 43 -16.79 -11.28 -14.51
C THR A 43 -16.18 -10.20 -15.40
N ALA A 44 -16.76 -9.00 -15.34
CA ALA A 44 -16.23 -7.84 -16.03
C ALA A 44 -14.86 -7.47 -15.46
N GLU A 45 -13.96 -7.15 -16.38
CA GLU A 45 -12.66 -6.58 -16.05
C GLU A 45 -12.84 -5.12 -15.63
N ALA A 46 -12.09 -4.65 -14.64
CA ALA A 46 -12.12 -3.24 -14.25
C ALA A 46 -11.62 -2.35 -15.39
N SER A 47 -12.32 -1.23 -15.63
CA SER A 47 -11.97 -0.29 -16.69
C SER A 47 -10.94 0.76 -16.24
N SER A 48 -10.83 1.01 -14.93
CA SER A 48 -9.90 1.98 -14.36
C SER A 48 -9.37 1.55 -12.99
N GLU A 49 -8.32 2.24 -12.54
CA GLU A 49 -7.71 1.99 -11.23
C GLU A 49 -8.67 2.24 -10.06
N THR A 50 -9.54 3.24 -10.17
CA THR A 50 -10.37 3.71 -9.06
C THR A 50 -11.68 2.94 -8.88
N GLU A 51 -11.87 1.82 -9.58
CA GLU A 51 -13.06 0.98 -9.41
C GLU A 51 -13.03 0.14 -8.13
N GLY A 52 -11.86 -0.13 -7.56
CA GLY A 52 -11.73 -0.91 -6.34
C GLY A 52 -12.07 -0.12 -5.09
N VAL A 53 -12.29 -0.81 -3.96
CA VAL A 53 -12.37 -0.14 -2.65
C VAL A 53 -11.07 0.60 -2.37
N GLU A 54 -11.17 1.62 -1.54
CA GLU A 54 -10.06 2.51 -1.21
C GLU A 54 -9.49 3.23 -2.45
N GLY A 55 -10.19 3.20 -3.58
CA GLY A 55 -9.76 3.83 -4.83
C GLY A 55 -8.66 3.08 -5.57
N SER A 56 -8.54 1.77 -5.35
CA SER A 56 -7.54 0.96 -6.03
C SER A 56 -7.99 -0.47 -6.36
N MET A 57 -8.01 -0.81 -7.65
CA MET A 57 -8.25 -2.17 -8.12
C MET A 57 -7.05 -3.09 -7.96
N THR A 58 -5.86 -2.56 -8.17
CA THR A 58 -4.65 -3.37 -8.16
C THR A 58 -4.17 -3.73 -6.75
N GLY A 59 -4.50 -2.93 -5.73
CA GLY A 59 -4.20 -3.24 -4.32
C GLY A 59 -4.77 -4.59 -3.87
N TYR A 60 -5.93 -5.00 -4.37
CA TYR A 60 -6.55 -6.31 -4.06
C TYR A 60 -5.81 -7.51 -4.67
N HIS A 61 -5.05 -7.28 -5.73
CA HIS A 61 -4.26 -8.31 -6.39
C HIS A 61 -2.85 -8.42 -5.81
N ALA A 62 -2.41 -7.41 -5.06
CA ALA A 62 -1.07 -7.32 -4.49
C ALA A 62 -0.72 -8.52 -3.59
N HIS A 63 -1.59 -8.85 -2.64
CA HIS A 63 -1.31 -9.90 -1.65
C HIS A 63 -1.14 -11.29 -2.28
N PRO A 64 -2.03 -11.76 -3.17
CA PRO A 64 -1.82 -13.00 -3.92
C PRO A 64 -0.50 -12.99 -4.72
N ILE A 65 -0.17 -11.91 -5.42
CA ILE A 65 1.07 -11.79 -6.20
C ILE A 65 2.28 -11.92 -5.27
N TYR A 66 2.35 -11.13 -4.20
CA TYR A 66 3.47 -11.10 -3.27
C TYR A 66 3.69 -12.47 -2.63
N ALA A 67 2.63 -13.07 -2.07
CA ALA A 67 2.71 -14.36 -1.39
C ALA A 67 3.11 -15.49 -2.35
N ALA A 68 2.56 -15.51 -3.56
CA ALA A 68 2.88 -16.55 -4.54
C ALA A 68 4.30 -16.39 -5.12
N ALA A 69 4.76 -15.15 -5.36
CA ALA A 69 6.13 -14.89 -5.80
C ALA A 69 7.16 -15.29 -4.74
N LEU A 70 6.92 -14.91 -3.47
CA LEU A 70 7.77 -15.31 -2.36
C LEU A 70 7.78 -16.84 -2.19
N TRP A 71 6.61 -17.48 -2.24
CA TRP A 71 6.52 -18.94 -2.15
C TRP A 71 7.27 -19.62 -3.29
N HIS A 72 7.20 -19.10 -4.53
CA HIS A 72 7.98 -19.61 -5.64
C HIS A 72 9.50 -19.50 -5.37
N ARG A 73 10.00 -18.35 -4.92
CA ARG A 73 11.44 -18.17 -4.59
C ARG A 73 11.92 -19.17 -3.54
N LEU A 74 11.09 -19.50 -2.56
CA LEU A 74 11.43 -20.42 -1.48
C LEU A 74 11.33 -21.91 -1.87
N SER A 75 10.46 -22.26 -2.81
CA SER A 75 10.09 -23.66 -3.08
C SER A 75 10.32 -24.14 -4.51
N GLY A 76 10.53 -23.22 -5.46
CA GLY A 76 10.52 -23.50 -6.89
C GLY A 76 9.12 -23.80 -7.46
N SER A 77 8.03 -23.56 -6.72
CA SER A 77 6.67 -23.96 -7.13
C SER A 77 6.22 -23.31 -8.45
N PRO A 78 5.96 -24.08 -9.52
CA PRO A 78 5.52 -23.52 -10.79
C PRO A 78 4.08 -23.00 -10.75
N VAL A 79 3.23 -23.58 -9.88
CA VAL A 79 1.84 -23.13 -9.71
C VAL A 79 1.78 -21.75 -9.06
N ALA A 80 2.68 -21.51 -8.10
CA ALA A 80 2.82 -20.20 -7.46
C ALA A 80 3.33 -19.15 -8.46
N LEU A 81 4.31 -19.52 -9.28
CA LEU A 81 4.83 -18.63 -10.32
C LEU A 81 3.78 -18.27 -11.37
N ASP A 82 2.96 -19.23 -11.81
CA ASP A 82 1.85 -18.98 -12.75
C ASP A 82 0.84 -17.99 -12.16
N LEU A 83 0.45 -18.17 -10.89
CA LEU A 83 -0.44 -17.25 -10.18
C LEU A 83 0.12 -15.83 -10.10
N ALA A 84 1.34 -15.70 -9.60
CA ALA A 84 2.00 -14.40 -9.47
C ALA A 84 2.12 -13.71 -10.83
N GLY A 85 2.57 -14.43 -11.86
CA GLY A 85 2.83 -13.85 -13.18
C GLY A 85 1.59 -13.40 -13.93
N ARG A 86 0.51 -14.19 -13.89
CA ARG A 86 -0.74 -13.82 -14.56
C ARG A 86 -1.40 -12.60 -13.92
N MET A 87 -1.37 -12.52 -12.60
CA MET A 87 -1.90 -11.35 -11.87
C MET A 87 -0.99 -10.14 -11.99
N ALA A 88 0.33 -10.31 -11.99
CA ALA A 88 1.27 -9.22 -12.23
C ALA A 88 1.04 -8.58 -13.61
N ARG A 89 0.83 -9.40 -14.65
CA ARG A 89 0.48 -8.90 -16.00
C ARG A 89 -0.81 -8.09 -16.02
N TYR A 90 -1.84 -8.54 -15.30
CA TYR A 90 -3.06 -7.74 -15.11
C TYR A 90 -2.75 -6.40 -14.43
N CYS A 91 -2.04 -6.42 -13.30
CA CYS A 91 -1.69 -5.20 -12.58
C CYS A 91 -0.79 -4.23 -13.36
N LEU A 92 -0.03 -4.70 -14.34
CA LEU A 92 0.85 -3.88 -15.18
C LEU A 92 0.14 -3.22 -16.37
N GLN A 93 -1.15 -3.48 -16.60
CA GLN A 93 -1.90 -2.86 -17.69
C GLN A 93 -1.93 -1.33 -17.54
N SER A 94 -1.66 -0.63 -18.64
CA SER A 94 -1.50 0.83 -18.67
C SER A 94 -2.70 1.63 -18.17
N ARG A 95 -3.91 1.07 -18.22
CA ARG A 95 -5.13 1.72 -17.69
C ARG A 95 -5.12 1.90 -16.16
N PHE A 96 -4.27 1.16 -15.44
CA PHE A 96 -4.13 1.25 -13.99
C PHE A 96 -3.04 2.24 -13.55
N TRP A 97 -2.32 2.84 -14.49
CA TRP A 97 -1.16 3.70 -14.23
C TRP A 97 -1.22 4.98 -15.06
N GLY A 98 -0.43 5.97 -14.66
CA GLY A 98 -0.36 7.28 -15.30
C GLY A 98 -1.62 8.13 -15.10
N GLY A 99 -1.52 9.37 -15.56
CA GLY A 99 -2.46 10.42 -15.28
C GLY A 99 -2.10 11.22 -14.04
N LEU A 100 -2.77 12.36 -13.90
CA LEU A 100 -2.62 13.26 -12.77
C LEU A 100 -3.91 13.31 -11.95
N PRO A 101 -3.82 13.57 -10.64
CA PRO A 101 -5.00 13.81 -9.82
C PRO A 101 -5.66 15.14 -10.22
N ASP A 102 -6.97 15.12 -10.48
CA ASP A 102 -7.76 16.31 -10.80
C ASP A 102 -8.12 17.07 -9.51
N PRO A 103 -7.75 18.36 -9.38
CA PRO A 103 -8.14 19.17 -8.23
C PRO A 103 -9.64 19.50 -8.18
N ASP A 104 -10.39 19.32 -9.27
CA ASP A 104 -11.83 19.56 -9.29
C ASP A 104 -12.62 18.46 -8.54
N ARG A 105 -12.99 18.78 -7.30
CA ARG A 105 -13.79 17.88 -6.45
C ARG A 105 -15.22 17.68 -6.96
N ALA A 106 -15.77 18.56 -7.81
CA ALA A 106 -17.09 18.35 -8.39
C ALA A 106 -17.05 17.17 -9.37
N ARG A 107 -16.01 17.10 -10.21
CA ARG A 107 -15.80 15.99 -11.15
C ARG A 107 -15.66 14.64 -10.46
N ALA A 108 -14.91 14.59 -9.35
CA ALA A 108 -14.80 13.37 -8.56
C ALA A 108 -16.17 12.90 -8.03
N ARG A 109 -17.03 13.83 -7.58
CA ARG A 109 -18.39 13.52 -7.12
C ARG A 109 -19.30 13.06 -8.25
N GLU A 110 -19.23 13.67 -9.42
CA GLU A 110 -19.98 13.26 -10.62
C GLU A 110 -19.64 11.83 -11.05
N GLN A 111 -18.40 11.40 -10.83
CA GLN A 111 -17.93 10.03 -11.08
C GLN A 111 -18.23 9.06 -9.92
N GLY A 112 -18.86 9.53 -8.84
CA GLY A 112 -19.16 8.71 -7.66
C GLY A 112 -17.93 8.32 -6.82
N LEU A 113 -16.82 9.04 -6.96
CA LEU A 113 -15.58 8.74 -6.24
C LEU A 113 -15.66 9.19 -4.78
N GLY A 114 -15.03 8.40 -3.90
CA GLY A 114 -14.93 8.68 -2.47
C GLY A 114 -14.18 9.99 -2.16
N SER A 115 -14.36 10.51 -0.95
CA SER A 115 -13.73 11.76 -0.51
C SER A 115 -12.20 11.72 -0.52
N HIS A 116 -11.61 10.53 -0.43
CA HIS A 116 -10.16 10.29 -0.43
C HIS A 116 -9.59 10.03 -1.83
N ILE A 117 -10.42 10.07 -2.88
CA ILE A 117 -10.03 9.77 -4.26
C ILE A 117 -10.24 11.02 -5.13
N ALA A 118 -9.26 11.37 -5.96
CA ALA A 118 -9.38 12.42 -6.97
C ALA A 118 -9.81 11.80 -8.31
N ALA A 119 -10.49 12.60 -9.15
CA ALA A 119 -10.71 12.19 -10.54
C ALA A 119 -9.37 12.17 -11.30
N ARG A 120 -9.34 11.49 -12.45
CA ARG A 120 -8.13 11.36 -13.26
C ARG A 120 -8.10 12.40 -14.38
N LEU A 121 -7.00 13.13 -14.48
CA LEU A 121 -6.58 13.86 -15.67
C LEU A 121 -5.60 13.01 -16.50
N PRO A 122 -5.52 13.19 -17.83
CA PRO A 122 -4.51 12.53 -18.64
C PRO A 122 -3.10 13.00 -18.25
N ASP A 123 -2.09 12.20 -18.59
CA ASP A 123 -0.70 12.63 -18.49
C ASP A 123 -0.45 13.88 -19.36
N PRO A 124 0.45 14.79 -18.96
CA PRO A 124 0.99 15.79 -19.85
C PRO A 124 1.56 15.14 -21.11
N ALA A 125 1.43 15.79 -22.27
CA ALA A 125 1.84 15.22 -23.56
C ALA A 125 3.30 14.73 -23.64
N SER A 126 4.20 15.26 -22.79
CA SER A 126 5.61 14.87 -22.72
C SER A 126 5.92 13.78 -21.67
N VAL A 127 4.91 13.22 -21.01
CA VAL A 127 5.07 12.27 -19.89
C VAL A 127 4.36 10.97 -20.23
N ALA A 128 5.09 9.85 -20.16
CA ALA A 128 4.54 8.51 -20.33
C ALA A 128 4.26 7.87 -18.96
N GLY A 129 3.34 8.45 -18.18
CA GLY A 129 3.15 8.09 -16.77
C GLY A 129 2.83 6.62 -16.55
N ALA A 130 2.06 6.01 -17.47
CA ALA A 130 1.74 4.59 -17.40
C ALA A 130 2.95 3.66 -17.55
N GLU A 131 3.98 4.04 -18.33
CA GLU A 131 5.23 3.26 -18.46
C GLU A 131 6.21 3.53 -17.30
N LEU A 132 6.03 4.64 -16.59
CA LEU A 132 6.88 5.08 -15.48
C LEU A 132 6.31 4.70 -14.11
N GLY A 133 5.16 4.04 -14.07
CA GLY A 133 4.48 3.68 -12.81
C GLY A 133 3.96 4.88 -12.04
N HIS A 134 3.68 6.00 -12.70
CA HIS A 134 3.01 7.14 -12.06
C HIS A 134 1.61 6.75 -11.60
N TRP A 135 1.15 7.36 -10.52
CA TRP A 135 -0.15 7.09 -9.92
C TRP A 135 -0.83 8.39 -9.50
N TYR A 136 -2.16 8.36 -9.37
CA TYR A 136 -2.98 9.51 -8.98
C TYR A 136 -3.98 9.19 -7.87
N SER A 137 -4.12 7.91 -7.49
CA SER A 137 -5.09 7.41 -6.53
C SER A 137 -4.46 7.11 -5.16
N HIS A 138 -5.17 6.40 -4.28
CA HIS A 138 -4.76 6.15 -2.90
C HIS A 138 -3.43 5.38 -2.78
N PHE A 139 -2.43 6.01 -2.16
CA PHE A 139 -1.06 5.48 -2.18
C PHE A 139 -0.85 4.16 -1.45
N HIS A 140 -1.44 3.90 -0.28
CA HIS A 140 -1.20 2.64 0.43
C HIS A 140 -1.52 1.43 -0.47
N ALA A 141 -2.67 1.48 -1.15
CA ALA A 141 -3.04 0.46 -2.12
C ALA A 141 -2.09 0.39 -3.33
N ARG A 142 -1.53 1.53 -3.80
CA ARG A 142 -0.45 1.53 -4.81
C ARG A 142 0.81 0.86 -4.30
N ALA A 143 1.20 1.16 -3.07
CA ALA A 143 2.43 0.67 -2.49
C ALA A 143 2.38 -0.86 -2.30
N THR A 144 1.22 -1.42 -1.91
CA THR A 144 1.06 -2.88 -1.85
C THR A 144 1.29 -3.55 -3.19
N VAL A 145 0.72 -3.06 -4.30
CA VAL A 145 0.96 -3.65 -5.62
C VAL A 145 2.41 -3.44 -6.08
N LEU A 146 3.03 -2.31 -5.80
CA LEU A 146 4.45 -2.09 -6.09
C LEU A 146 5.36 -3.08 -5.36
N ARG A 147 5.08 -3.34 -4.07
CA ARG A 147 5.79 -4.36 -3.28
C ARG A 147 5.63 -5.75 -3.90
N ALA A 148 4.43 -6.08 -4.35
CA ALA A 148 4.12 -7.35 -5.00
C ALA A 148 4.81 -7.52 -6.35
N LEU A 149 4.78 -6.49 -7.20
CA LEU A 149 5.46 -6.46 -8.48
C LEU A 149 6.98 -6.57 -8.32
N LEU A 150 7.56 -5.90 -7.31
CA LEU A 150 8.99 -6.01 -7.02
C LEU A 150 9.37 -7.43 -6.62
N GLU A 151 8.61 -8.06 -5.71
CA GLU A 151 8.89 -9.44 -5.30
C GLU A 151 8.74 -10.43 -6.46
N TYR A 152 7.71 -10.26 -7.29
CA TYR A 152 7.54 -11.04 -8.52
C TYR A 152 8.71 -10.84 -9.49
N ALA A 153 9.09 -9.60 -9.77
CA ALA A 153 10.18 -9.29 -10.68
C ALA A 153 11.52 -9.87 -10.21
N ARG A 154 11.80 -9.81 -8.90
CA ARG A 154 12.96 -10.46 -8.27
C ARG A 154 12.91 -11.97 -8.34
N ALA A 155 11.72 -12.57 -8.38
CA ALA A 155 11.56 -14.02 -8.52
C ALA A 155 11.94 -14.52 -9.93
N ILE A 156 11.75 -13.70 -10.95
CA ILE A 156 12.00 -14.08 -12.36
C ILE A 156 13.17 -13.33 -13.01
N GLY A 157 13.81 -12.40 -12.30
CA GLY A 157 14.91 -11.58 -12.83
C GLY A 157 14.46 -10.54 -13.86
N ASP A 158 13.21 -10.05 -13.79
CA ASP A 158 12.69 -9.09 -14.77
C ASP A 158 13.10 -7.65 -14.42
N GLN A 159 14.14 -7.17 -15.11
CA GLN A 159 14.67 -5.82 -14.95
C GLN A 159 13.69 -4.72 -15.35
N ARG A 160 12.78 -4.97 -16.29
CA ARG A 160 11.81 -3.96 -16.74
C ARG A 160 10.78 -3.69 -15.64
N ILE A 161 10.28 -4.73 -14.98
CA ILE A 161 9.34 -4.55 -13.87
C ILE A 161 10.04 -3.96 -12.64
N MET A 162 11.28 -4.36 -12.35
CA MET A 162 12.06 -3.74 -11.27
C MET A 162 12.27 -2.24 -11.49
N GLU A 163 12.65 -1.84 -12.71
CA GLU A 163 12.80 -0.44 -13.08
C GLU A 163 11.47 0.34 -13.02
N PHE A 164 10.36 -0.30 -13.40
CA PHE A 164 9.03 0.27 -13.26
C PHE A 164 8.69 0.59 -11.78
N VAL A 165 8.97 -0.35 -10.87
CA VAL A 165 8.73 -0.13 -9.43
C VAL A 165 9.65 0.97 -8.89
N ARG A 166 10.93 0.98 -9.28
CA ARG A 166 11.88 2.02 -8.89
C ARG A 166 11.38 3.42 -9.27
N ARG A 167 10.98 3.61 -10.52
CA ARG A 167 10.44 4.89 -11.02
C ARG A 167 9.17 5.31 -10.29
N SER A 168 8.29 4.36 -9.99
CA SER A 168 7.08 4.63 -9.22
C SER A 168 7.39 5.07 -7.78
N TYR A 169 8.38 4.45 -7.13
CA TYR A 169 8.86 4.84 -5.80
C TYR A 169 9.41 6.27 -5.81
N GLU A 170 10.30 6.60 -6.74
CA GLU A 170 10.88 7.95 -6.89
C GLU A 170 9.81 9.00 -7.18
N PHE A 171 8.83 8.68 -8.03
CA PHE A 171 7.69 9.56 -8.29
C PHE A 171 6.86 9.83 -7.02
N SER A 172 6.71 8.81 -6.16
CA SER A 172 5.95 8.90 -4.90
C SER A 172 6.59 9.89 -3.93
N LEU A 173 7.93 9.90 -3.82
CA LEU A 173 8.66 10.87 -3.00
C LEU A 173 8.46 12.32 -3.47
N GLY A 174 8.21 12.51 -4.77
CA GLY A 174 7.83 13.80 -5.37
C GLY A 174 6.44 14.30 -4.97
N GLN A 175 5.61 13.45 -4.33
CA GLN A 175 4.26 13.82 -3.86
C GLN A 175 4.26 14.38 -2.43
N GLY A 176 5.42 14.75 -1.88
CA GLY A 176 5.50 15.40 -0.58
C GLY A 176 6.86 15.97 -0.22
N ILE A 177 7.25 15.78 1.03
CA ILE A 177 8.47 16.32 1.63
C ILE A 177 9.36 15.13 2.00
N ALA A 178 10.09 14.60 1.01
CA ALA A 178 10.92 13.39 1.17
C ALA A 178 11.89 13.47 2.36
N ARG A 179 12.49 14.64 2.64
CA ARG A 179 13.39 14.83 3.80
C ARG A 179 12.75 14.59 5.16
N LEU A 180 11.41 14.68 5.23
CA LEU A 180 10.64 14.40 6.45
C LEU A 180 10.06 12.98 6.41
N GLY A 181 10.35 12.20 5.37
CA GLY A 181 9.71 10.91 5.13
C GLY A 181 8.20 11.02 4.94
N TRP A 182 7.71 12.16 4.45
CA TRP A 182 6.28 12.44 4.32
C TRP A 182 5.88 12.55 2.85
N ILE A 183 4.84 11.83 2.44
CA ILE A 183 4.19 11.98 1.13
C ILE A 183 2.68 12.15 1.31
N ASN A 184 2.03 12.80 0.35
CA ASN A 184 0.57 12.84 0.34
C ASN A 184 0.01 11.52 -0.21
N CYS A 185 -0.71 10.76 0.62
CA CYS A 185 -1.32 9.49 0.21
C CYS A 185 -2.62 9.66 -0.60
N PHE A 186 -3.18 10.88 -0.62
CA PHE A 186 -4.44 11.21 -1.26
C PHE A 186 -4.32 12.48 -2.13
N PRO A 187 -3.48 12.47 -3.18
CA PRO A 187 -3.17 13.66 -3.96
C PRO A 187 -4.43 14.40 -4.43
N MET A 188 -4.48 15.71 -4.20
CA MET A 188 -5.62 16.60 -4.53
C MET A 188 -6.97 16.25 -3.88
N ALA A 189 -7.05 15.20 -3.04
CA ALA A 189 -8.23 14.81 -2.29
C ALA A 189 -8.14 15.23 -0.81
N SER A 190 -6.99 14.99 -0.20
CA SER A 190 -6.66 15.52 1.13
C SER A 190 -5.17 15.86 1.20
N ASN A 191 -4.72 16.47 2.30
CA ASN A 191 -3.30 16.74 2.53
C ASN A 191 -2.83 15.92 3.74
N ALA A 192 -2.86 14.60 3.60
CA ALA A 192 -2.59 13.65 4.67
C ALA A 192 -1.77 12.46 4.18
N MET A 193 -0.92 11.95 5.06
CA MET A 193 -0.21 10.69 4.90
C MET A 193 -0.87 9.65 5.79
N GLU A 194 -1.08 8.46 5.25
CA GLU A 194 -1.60 7.34 6.02
C GLU A 194 -0.48 6.66 6.83
N GLY A 195 -0.78 6.23 8.05
CA GLY A 195 0.14 5.42 8.85
C GLY A 195 0.56 4.11 8.14
N CYS A 196 -0.34 3.51 7.34
CA CYS A 196 -0.06 2.31 6.54
C CYS A 196 1.07 2.59 5.52
N ALA A 197 1.06 3.77 4.88
CA ALA A 197 2.04 4.12 3.85
C ALA A 197 3.49 4.23 4.37
N LEU A 198 3.69 4.55 5.65
CA LEU A 198 5.03 4.64 6.25
C LEU A 198 5.77 3.30 6.17
N GLY A 199 5.09 2.23 6.56
CA GLY A 199 5.65 0.87 6.47
C GLY A 199 5.93 0.45 5.04
N ASP A 200 5.07 0.84 4.08
CA ASP A 200 5.28 0.49 2.68
C ASP A 200 6.47 1.22 2.05
N LEU A 201 6.65 2.51 2.36
CA LEU A 201 7.79 3.27 1.84
C LEU A 201 9.10 2.71 2.37
N VAL A 202 9.18 2.39 3.66
CA VAL A 202 10.36 1.74 4.26
C VAL A 202 10.63 0.40 3.59
N ALA A 203 9.60 -0.44 3.43
CA ALA A 203 9.75 -1.76 2.81
C ALA A 203 10.21 -1.66 1.35
N LEU A 204 9.66 -0.72 0.57
CA LEU A 204 10.03 -0.50 -0.83
C LEU A 204 11.47 0.00 -0.93
N ALA A 205 11.84 1.04 -0.17
CA ALA A 205 13.18 1.62 -0.16
C ALA A 205 14.25 0.56 0.13
N ILE A 206 14.07 -0.21 1.22
CA ILE A 206 14.99 -1.29 1.60
C ILE A 206 15.10 -2.33 0.48
N ARG A 207 13.98 -2.79 -0.08
CA ARG A 207 14.00 -3.85 -1.11
C ARG A 207 14.56 -3.36 -2.44
N LEU A 208 14.40 -2.09 -2.78
CA LEU A 208 15.05 -1.49 -3.94
C LEU A 208 16.57 -1.40 -3.73
N SER A 209 17.02 -0.96 -2.54
CA SER A 209 18.43 -0.95 -2.15
C SER A 209 19.05 -2.35 -2.16
N ASP A 210 18.40 -3.32 -1.49
CA ASP A 210 18.83 -4.73 -1.45
C ASP A 210 18.89 -5.35 -2.86
N SER A 211 18.13 -4.83 -3.82
CA SER A 211 18.11 -5.31 -5.21
C SER A 211 19.09 -4.56 -6.12
N GLY A 212 19.88 -3.62 -5.59
CA GLY A 212 20.86 -2.84 -6.34
C GLY A 212 20.24 -1.84 -7.32
N LEU A 213 18.98 -1.46 -7.11
CA LEU A 213 18.25 -0.55 -8.00
C LEU A 213 18.49 0.94 -7.66
N GLY A 214 19.02 1.22 -6.48
CA GLY A 214 19.39 2.56 -6.02
C GLY A 214 19.90 2.51 -4.58
N ASP A 215 20.31 3.65 -4.05
CA ASP A 215 20.64 3.81 -2.64
C ASP A 215 19.60 4.70 -1.99
N TYR A 216 18.68 4.07 -1.26
CA TYR A 216 17.53 4.74 -0.61
C TYR A 216 17.64 4.77 0.91
N TRP A 217 18.83 4.59 1.48
CA TRP A 217 18.99 4.57 2.95
C TRP A 217 18.71 5.91 3.61
N ASP A 218 18.97 7.03 2.93
CA ASP A 218 18.58 8.37 3.39
C ASP A 218 17.05 8.51 3.48
N ASP A 219 16.30 7.91 2.54
CA ASP A 219 14.84 7.89 2.59
C ASP A 219 14.36 7.01 3.76
N VAL A 220 14.96 5.83 3.96
CA VAL A 220 14.64 4.95 5.10
C VAL A 220 14.88 5.67 6.43
N ASP A 221 16.02 6.35 6.58
CA ASP A 221 16.35 7.12 7.78
C ASP A 221 15.34 8.26 8.00
N ALA A 222 15.04 9.03 6.95
CA ALA A 222 14.07 10.12 7.01
C ALA A 222 12.66 9.65 7.37
N ILE A 223 12.19 8.51 6.84
CA ILE A 223 10.87 7.96 7.17
C ILE A 223 10.87 7.39 8.58
N ALA A 224 11.87 6.58 8.92
CA ALA A 224 11.95 5.89 10.21
C ALA A 224 12.03 6.87 11.37
N ARG A 225 12.95 7.84 11.32
CA ARG A 225 13.20 8.77 12.43
C ARG A 225 12.18 9.88 12.57
N ASN A 226 11.47 10.22 11.49
CA ASN A 226 10.44 11.25 11.52
C ASN A 226 9.07 10.58 11.62
N GLN A 227 8.34 10.49 10.52
CA GLN A 227 6.92 10.16 10.53
C GLN A 227 6.60 8.78 11.09
N LEU A 228 7.49 7.79 10.95
CA LEU A 228 7.24 6.44 11.44
C LEU A 228 7.30 6.33 12.97
N VAL A 229 8.33 6.84 13.62
CA VAL A 229 8.39 6.82 15.10
C VAL A 229 7.37 7.80 15.68
N GLU A 230 7.26 9.01 15.13
CA GLU A 230 6.32 10.03 15.61
C GLU A 230 4.84 9.66 15.37
N GLY A 231 4.57 8.76 14.43
CA GLY A 231 3.22 8.25 14.15
C GLY A 231 2.72 7.23 15.16
N GLN A 232 3.60 6.68 16.01
CA GLN A 232 3.22 5.69 17.03
C GLN A 232 2.67 6.37 18.29
N LEU A 233 1.48 5.95 18.72
CA LEU A 233 0.80 6.53 19.88
C LEU A 233 1.36 5.94 21.17
N VAL A 234 2.31 6.62 21.81
CA VAL A 234 2.99 6.12 23.04
C VAL A 234 2.82 7.01 24.27
N ASP A 235 2.35 8.26 24.11
CA ASP A 235 2.15 9.20 25.21
C ASP A 235 0.69 9.19 25.71
N ALA A 236 0.44 8.44 26.78
CA ALA A 236 -0.88 8.35 27.43
C ALA A 236 -1.39 9.71 27.95
N VAL A 237 -0.49 10.59 28.42
CA VAL A 237 -0.88 11.91 28.94
C VAL A 237 -1.32 12.82 27.80
N ALA A 238 -0.63 12.77 26.65
CA ALA A 238 -1.07 13.47 25.45
C ALA A 238 -2.43 12.96 24.95
N LEU A 239 -2.63 11.64 24.91
CA LEU A 239 -3.92 11.05 24.53
C LEU A 239 -5.04 11.46 25.49
N GLN A 240 -4.78 11.51 26.79
CA GLN A 240 -5.74 11.99 27.79
C GLN A 240 -6.13 13.46 27.52
N ARG A 241 -5.16 14.35 27.27
CA ARG A 241 -5.46 15.75 26.92
C ARG A 241 -6.30 15.87 25.64
N VAL A 242 -6.04 15.01 24.66
CA VAL A 242 -6.80 14.98 23.40
C VAL A 242 -8.23 14.50 23.63
N ALA A 243 -8.43 13.47 24.46
CA ALA A 243 -9.75 12.98 24.85
C ALA A 243 -10.55 14.06 25.60
N GLU A 244 -9.92 14.75 26.57
CA GLU A 244 -10.51 15.87 27.32
C GLU A 244 -10.88 17.03 26.39
N ALA A 245 -10.01 17.38 25.44
CA ALA A 245 -10.29 18.42 24.45
C ALA A 245 -11.43 18.06 23.49
N SER A 246 -11.74 16.77 23.35
CA SER A 246 -12.84 16.25 22.53
C SER A 246 -14.12 16.06 23.35
N ALA A 247 -14.16 16.48 24.62
CA ALA A 247 -15.33 16.36 25.47
C ALA A 247 -16.53 17.11 24.85
N GLY A 248 -17.65 16.40 24.70
CA GLY A 248 -18.87 16.94 24.09
C GLY A 248 -18.98 16.73 22.58
N CYS A 249 -17.97 16.15 21.91
CA CYS A 249 -18.15 15.62 20.57
C CYS A 249 -18.95 14.31 20.63
N GLU A 250 -20.07 14.23 19.91
CA GLU A 250 -20.83 12.98 19.82
C GLU A 250 -20.04 11.96 18.99
N PRO A 251 -19.83 10.73 19.49
CA PRO A 251 -19.24 9.67 18.71
C PRO A 251 -20.18 9.26 17.56
N PRO A 252 -19.66 8.64 16.49
CA PRO A 252 -20.51 7.99 15.50
C PRO A 252 -21.49 7.00 16.13
N ALA A 253 -22.65 6.81 15.51
CA ALA A 253 -23.59 5.78 15.94
C ALA A 253 -23.02 4.39 15.62
N PHE A 254 -22.82 3.57 16.65
CA PHE A 254 -22.37 2.18 16.53
C PHE A 254 -23.52 1.21 16.83
N ARG A 255 -23.54 0.04 16.18
CA ARG A 255 -24.47 -1.03 16.60
C ARG A 255 -24.03 -1.58 17.97
N PRO A 256 -24.94 -2.17 18.76
CA PRO A 256 -24.58 -2.80 20.03
C PRO A 256 -23.42 -3.79 19.83
N GLY A 257 -22.31 -3.58 20.56
CA GLY A 257 -21.11 -4.40 20.49
C GLY A 257 -20.03 -3.96 19.49
N GLU A 258 -20.25 -2.92 18.68
CA GLU A 258 -19.27 -2.41 17.70
C GLU A 258 -18.36 -1.31 18.25
N ALA A 259 -18.60 -0.84 19.47
CA ALA A 259 -17.78 0.16 20.14
C ALA A 259 -17.51 -0.22 21.60
N SER A 260 -16.37 0.23 22.11
CA SER A 260 -15.98 0.09 23.50
C SER A 260 -15.28 1.36 23.97
N GLU A 261 -15.67 1.83 25.14
CA GLU A 261 -15.02 2.94 25.85
C GLU A 261 -14.11 2.42 26.99
N ASP A 262 -13.99 1.09 27.15
CA ASP A 262 -13.15 0.48 28.19
C ASP A 262 -11.67 0.72 27.90
N ARG A 263 -11.00 1.51 28.75
CA ARG A 263 -9.54 1.70 28.77
C ARG A 263 -8.97 2.02 27.39
N VAL A 264 -9.64 2.87 26.63
CA VAL A 264 -9.31 3.16 25.22
C VAL A 264 -7.88 3.68 25.11
N ILE A 265 -7.45 4.56 26.02
CA ILE A 265 -6.10 5.13 26.00
C ILE A 265 -5.06 4.03 26.20
N GLU A 266 -5.19 3.22 27.24
CA GLU A 266 -4.25 2.14 27.56
C GLU A 266 -4.20 1.09 26.45
N ARG A 267 -5.34 0.79 25.83
CA ARG A 267 -5.44 -0.15 24.70
C ARG A 267 -4.95 0.42 23.38
N SER A 268 -4.80 1.74 23.30
CA SER A 268 -4.28 2.43 22.12
C SER A 268 -2.78 2.67 22.19
N LEU A 269 -2.11 2.40 23.32
CA LEU A 269 -0.67 2.55 23.40
C LEU A 269 0.04 1.56 22.47
N GLY A 270 0.93 2.08 21.64
CA GLY A 270 1.69 1.34 20.64
C GLY A 270 1.01 1.21 19.28
N ILE A 271 -0.27 1.60 19.15
CA ILE A 271 -0.94 1.63 17.84
C ILE A 271 -0.47 2.82 17.02
N TYR A 272 -0.72 2.80 15.72
CA TYR A 272 -0.35 3.90 14.83
C TYR A 272 -1.51 4.86 14.58
N ALA A 273 -1.21 6.15 14.48
CA ALA A 273 -2.14 7.15 13.99
C ALA A 273 -2.55 6.83 12.54
N GLY A 274 -3.83 7.08 12.23
CA GLY A 274 -4.41 6.85 10.92
C GLY A 274 -3.87 7.81 9.88
N LEU A 275 -3.88 9.12 10.17
CA LEU A 275 -3.54 10.18 9.24
C LEU A 275 -2.67 11.26 9.89
N SER A 276 -1.58 11.65 9.25
CA SER A 276 -0.70 12.75 9.66
C SER A 276 -0.50 13.79 8.56
N THR A 277 -0.28 15.03 8.97
CA THR A 277 0.34 16.10 8.16
C THR A 277 1.85 16.11 8.43
N PRO A 278 2.65 16.87 7.66
CA PRO A 278 4.07 17.04 7.98
C PRO A 278 4.32 17.58 9.40
N ALA A 279 3.35 18.29 9.99
CA ALA A 279 3.50 18.99 11.26
C ALA A 279 2.76 18.32 12.44
N GLY A 280 2.04 17.21 12.21
CA GLY A 280 1.33 16.53 13.30
C GLY A 280 0.15 15.69 12.85
N ILE A 281 -0.47 15.02 13.82
CA ILE A 281 -1.61 14.12 13.62
C ILE A 281 -2.89 14.95 13.46
N LEU A 282 -3.60 14.78 12.34
CA LEU A 282 -4.81 15.53 12.00
C LEU A 282 -5.99 15.18 12.91
N ARG A 283 -6.14 13.88 13.18
CA ARG A 283 -7.17 13.31 14.04
C ARG A 283 -6.55 12.13 14.77
N PRO A 284 -6.72 12.00 16.09
CA PRO A 284 -6.22 10.89 16.92
C PRO A 284 -7.03 9.61 16.68
N TRP A 285 -7.34 9.32 15.41
CA TRP A 285 -8.01 8.13 14.96
C TRP A 285 -6.95 7.15 14.47
N SER A 286 -7.17 5.86 14.67
CA SER A 286 -6.32 4.79 14.17
C SER A 286 -7.12 3.85 13.29
N MET A 287 -6.51 3.45 12.18
CA MET A 287 -6.98 2.33 11.36
C MET A 287 -6.10 1.13 11.68
N LEU A 288 -6.67 -0.06 11.85
CA LEU A 288 -5.88 -1.23 12.24
C LEU A 288 -4.86 -1.63 11.16
N CYS A 289 -5.05 -1.27 9.88
CA CYS A 289 -3.97 -1.42 8.88
C CYS A 289 -2.74 -0.60 9.27
N CYS A 290 -2.92 0.60 9.85
CA CYS A 290 -1.81 1.50 10.17
C CYS A 290 -0.96 0.86 11.24
N THR A 291 -1.64 0.25 12.22
CA THR A 291 -0.98 -0.47 13.30
C THR A 291 -0.22 -1.68 12.77
N GLY A 292 -0.85 -2.48 11.89
CA GLY A 292 -0.21 -3.64 11.29
C GLY A 292 1.01 -3.28 10.45
N ASN A 293 0.87 -2.32 9.52
CA ASN A 293 1.92 -1.98 8.56
C ASN A 293 2.98 -1.03 9.15
N GLY A 294 2.59 -0.07 9.98
CA GLY A 294 3.52 0.81 10.69
C GLY A 294 4.48 0.02 11.57
N THR A 295 3.98 -0.96 12.33
CA THR A 295 4.82 -1.85 13.14
C THR A 295 5.77 -2.68 12.27
N GLN A 296 5.34 -3.14 11.09
CA GLN A 296 6.24 -3.80 10.14
C GLN A 296 7.35 -2.86 9.65
N GLY A 297 7.05 -1.58 9.43
CA GLY A 297 8.04 -0.57 9.07
C GLY A 297 9.19 -0.50 10.10
N LEU A 298 8.86 -0.47 11.39
CA LEU A 298 9.87 -0.48 12.47
C LEU A 298 10.73 -1.74 12.42
N TYR A 299 10.09 -2.91 12.26
CA TYR A 299 10.80 -4.18 12.13
C TYR A 299 11.72 -4.19 10.90
N TYR A 300 11.27 -3.72 9.74
CA TYR A 300 12.08 -3.68 8.53
C TYR A 300 13.28 -2.74 8.67
N ALA A 301 13.10 -1.55 9.26
CA ALA A 301 14.22 -0.65 9.52
C ALA A 301 15.25 -1.31 10.46
N TRP A 302 14.80 -1.96 11.54
CA TRP A 302 15.67 -2.68 12.46
C TRP A 302 16.42 -3.85 11.80
N GLU A 303 15.69 -4.71 11.10
CA GLU A 303 16.24 -5.88 10.40
C GLU A 303 17.25 -5.47 9.32
N ALA A 304 17.01 -4.33 8.69
CA ALA A 304 17.81 -3.83 7.58
C ALA A 304 18.96 -2.91 7.98
N ALA A 305 19.09 -2.58 9.27
CA ALA A 305 20.13 -1.71 9.79
C ALA A 305 21.54 -2.22 9.49
N VAL A 306 21.71 -3.55 9.43
CA VAL A 306 22.95 -4.21 9.05
C VAL A 306 22.67 -5.28 8.01
N ARG A 307 23.51 -5.35 6.97
CA ARG A 307 23.54 -6.45 6.00
C ARG A 307 24.90 -7.14 6.09
N GLU A 308 24.88 -8.46 6.19
CA GLU A 308 26.09 -9.28 6.21
C GLU A 308 26.20 -10.04 4.88
N ASP A 309 27.38 -9.97 4.27
CA ASP A 309 27.76 -10.79 3.11
C ASP A 309 29.18 -11.31 3.32
N GLY A 310 29.31 -12.62 3.54
CA GLY A 310 30.57 -13.27 3.83
C GLY A 310 31.26 -12.73 5.09
N ASP A 311 32.41 -12.08 4.90
CA ASP A 311 33.24 -11.48 5.97
C ASP A 311 33.02 -9.96 6.10
N THR A 312 32.07 -9.40 5.36
CA THR A 312 31.76 -7.97 5.35
C THR A 312 30.41 -7.69 6.00
N ALA A 313 30.35 -6.67 6.85
CA ALA A 313 29.12 -6.12 7.39
C ALA A 313 28.94 -4.68 6.90
N GLN A 314 27.85 -4.42 6.20
CA GLN A 314 27.43 -3.09 5.81
C GLN A 314 26.46 -2.55 6.88
N VAL A 315 26.83 -1.43 7.49
CA VAL A 315 25.94 -0.69 8.40
C VAL A 315 25.19 0.35 7.59
N ASN A 316 23.88 0.15 7.46
CA ASN A 316 22.99 1.02 6.69
C ASN A 316 22.37 2.12 7.56
N LEU A 317 22.00 1.77 8.81
CA LEU A 317 21.33 2.68 9.74
C LEU A 317 21.97 2.62 11.12
N LEU A 318 22.09 3.77 11.76
CA LEU A 318 22.54 3.89 13.15
C LEU A 318 21.34 4.00 14.09
N ILE A 319 20.72 2.88 14.43
CA ILE A 319 19.54 2.87 15.30
C ILE A 319 20.01 2.97 16.76
N ASN A 320 19.48 3.96 17.48
CA ASN A 320 19.81 4.28 18.87
C ASN A 320 18.62 4.11 19.81
#